data_AF-A0A8T0G240-F1
#
_entry.id   AF-A0A8T0G240-F1
#
_cell.length_a   1.000
_cell.length_b   1.000
_cell.length_c   1.000
_cell.angle_alpha   90.00
_cell.angle_beta   90.00
_cell.angle_gamma   90.00
#
_symmetry.space_group_name_H-M   'P 1'
#
loop_
_entity.id
_entity.type
_entity.pdbx_description
1 polymer ?
#
loop_
_entity_poly.entity_id
_entity_poly.type
_entity_poly.pdbx_seq_one_letter_code
_entity_poly.pdbx_strand_id
1 'polypeptide(L)'
;MLSSALHRQIFGNKLVKTLDDKDLQEVISHLSQHNLWQAETSSLPDVDFKLPQLYKSDIIEHFNYIANEQSKDYKSLLLEFVNCELPPVPQKWKFHPGWMQYDKSGTSKSVDYPEESALVFDVEVCMKEGNFPTMATAVTKTIDLSIECMKNMITLCCFGTNYERYLWCSERLTEDHFNWSQNVTLSDLIPLETTKHEIKFAKDKKWMPKIIVGHNVAFDRAFVKEQYYLERTKAQFLDTMSLHMCVSGLTGMQRAMSIASKKKSENDSNGFLSSAIGWTYISSLNNLADVYKLYCHGEIKKDEREIFVSGSLSDVKERFQESATYCAQDTWATFHILKKIMPMYLDRFPHPVTLCGLLEMASSYLPVNHNWEHYIHEAQSTYVDLQKELKLSLVHLANDACSLLPNNLYKKDPWLWDLNWSVQNIKFKKAVVKKAKTKQRKKSSNKSRN
;
A
#
# COMPACT_ATOMS: atom_id res chain seq x y z
N MET A 1 -16.47 -34.76 -18.03
CA MET A 1 -17.19 -33.95 -19.04
C MET A 1 -18.41 -33.32 -18.38
N LEU A 2 -18.95 -32.22 -18.92
CA LEU A 2 -20.26 -31.72 -18.50
C LEU A 2 -21.35 -32.60 -19.14
N SER A 3 -22.38 -32.98 -18.37
CA SER A 3 -23.56 -33.63 -18.93
C SER A 3 -24.26 -32.71 -19.94
N SER A 4 -24.97 -33.27 -20.92
CA SER A 4 -25.67 -32.45 -21.93
C SER A 4 -26.70 -31.50 -21.32
N ALA A 5 -27.29 -31.88 -20.18
CA ALA A 5 -28.17 -31.02 -19.40
C ALA A 5 -27.43 -29.80 -18.83
N LEU A 6 -26.30 -30.00 -18.15
CA LEU A 6 -25.48 -28.90 -17.63
C LEU A 6 -24.88 -28.03 -18.74
N HIS A 7 -24.43 -28.64 -19.85
CA HIS A 7 -23.94 -27.91 -21.01
C HIS A 7 -24.99 -26.93 -21.52
N ARG A 8 -26.25 -27.37 -21.67
CA ARG A 8 -27.36 -26.50 -22.11
C ARG A 8 -27.67 -25.38 -21.13
N GLN A 9 -27.48 -25.61 -19.84
CA GLN A 9 -27.69 -24.57 -18.82
C GLN A 9 -26.59 -23.49 -18.85
N ILE A 10 -25.36 -23.84 -19.23
CA ILE A 10 -24.19 -22.94 -19.21
C ILE A 10 -23.96 -22.23 -20.56
N PHE A 11 -24.16 -22.95 -21.66
CA PHE A 11 -23.84 -22.48 -23.02
C PHE A 11 -25.07 -22.36 -23.93
N GLY A 12 -26.27 -22.54 -23.37
CA GLY A 12 -27.52 -22.52 -24.11
C GLY A 12 -27.60 -23.62 -25.16
N ASN A 13 -28.20 -23.30 -26.31
CA ASN A 13 -28.36 -24.23 -27.43
C ASN A 13 -27.18 -24.21 -28.41
N LYS A 14 -26.01 -23.71 -28.02
CA LYS A 14 -24.82 -23.74 -28.88
C LYS A 14 -24.42 -25.19 -29.15
N LEU A 15 -24.26 -25.52 -30.44
CA LEU A 15 -23.82 -26.85 -30.85
C LEU A 15 -22.39 -27.09 -30.36
N VAL A 16 -22.16 -28.24 -29.73
CA VAL A 16 -20.81 -28.71 -29.43
C VAL A 16 -20.12 -28.93 -30.77
N LYS A 17 -19.02 -28.20 -31.03
CA LYS A 17 -18.22 -28.44 -32.23
C LYS A 17 -17.69 -29.87 -32.17
N THR A 18 -18.08 -30.69 -33.15
CA THR A 18 -17.45 -31.98 -33.39
C THR A 18 -16.05 -31.73 -33.95
N LEU A 19 -15.05 -32.37 -33.36
CA LEU A 19 -13.69 -32.38 -33.90
C LEU A 19 -13.71 -33.00 -35.31
N ASP A 20 -12.85 -32.50 -36.19
CA ASP A 20 -12.67 -33.14 -37.48
C ASP A 20 -11.91 -34.47 -37.32
N ASP A 21 -12.05 -35.37 -38.30
CA ASP A 21 -11.45 -36.70 -38.23
C ASP A 21 -9.92 -36.64 -38.23
N LYS A 22 -9.33 -35.58 -38.82
CA LYS A 22 -7.89 -35.43 -38.93
C LYS A 22 -7.28 -35.08 -37.56
N ASP A 23 -7.80 -34.06 -36.90
CA ASP A 23 -7.41 -33.62 -35.56
C ASP A 23 -7.61 -34.76 -34.55
N LEU A 24 -8.70 -35.52 -34.69
CA LEU A 24 -8.94 -36.69 -33.83
C LEU A 24 -7.85 -37.75 -33.99
N GLN A 25 -7.41 -38.04 -35.22
CA GLN A 25 -6.32 -38.99 -35.46
C GLN A 25 -4.97 -38.48 -34.92
N GLU A 26 -4.69 -37.18 -35.01
CA GLU A 26 -3.49 -36.58 -34.42
C GLU A 26 -3.51 -36.73 -32.88
N VAL A 27 -4.65 -36.48 -32.24
CA VAL A 27 -4.82 -36.67 -30.79
C VAL A 27 -4.62 -38.14 -30.39
N ILE A 28 -5.25 -39.08 -31.12
CA ILE A 28 -5.12 -40.52 -30.85
C ILE A 28 -3.67 -40.97 -31.00
N SER A 29 -2.97 -40.53 -32.06
CA SER A 29 -1.56 -40.84 -32.29
C SER A 29 -0.69 -40.34 -31.14
N HIS A 30 -0.87 -39.09 -30.71
CA HIS A 30 -0.12 -38.51 -29.58
C HIS A 30 -0.38 -39.25 -28.27
N LEU A 31 -1.65 -39.55 -27.95
CA LEU A 31 -2.01 -40.32 -26.75
C LEU A 31 -1.45 -41.74 -26.79
N SER A 32 -1.39 -42.36 -27.98
CA SER A 32 -0.83 -43.71 -28.16
C SER A 32 0.69 -43.73 -27.94
N GLN A 33 1.42 -42.72 -28.43
CA GLN A 33 2.86 -42.59 -28.19
C GLN A 33 3.20 -42.47 -26.69
N HIS A 34 2.31 -41.86 -25.91
CA HIS A 34 2.46 -41.72 -24.46
C HIS A 34 1.85 -42.88 -23.65
N ASN A 35 1.36 -43.94 -24.30
CA ASN A 35 0.66 -45.07 -23.65
C ASN A 35 -0.57 -44.64 -22.81
N LEU A 36 -1.23 -43.56 -23.20
CA LEU A 36 -2.43 -43.04 -22.55
C LEU A 36 -3.71 -43.44 -23.30
N TRP A 37 -3.60 -43.72 -24.60
CA TRP A 37 -4.72 -44.22 -25.39
C TRP A 37 -5.07 -45.66 -24.96
N GLN A 38 -6.33 -45.92 -24.66
CA GLN A 38 -6.83 -47.22 -24.16
C GLN A 38 -6.28 -47.68 -22.81
N ALA A 39 -5.60 -46.82 -22.06
CA ALA A 39 -5.26 -47.10 -20.67
C ALA A 39 -6.54 -47.31 -19.84
N GLU A 40 -6.52 -48.19 -18.85
CA GLU A 40 -7.67 -48.42 -17.96
C GLU A 40 -8.05 -47.13 -17.23
N THR A 41 -9.24 -46.60 -17.51
CA THR A 41 -9.79 -45.42 -16.83
C THR A 41 -11.12 -45.76 -16.17
N SER A 42 -11.31 -45.36 -14.92
CA SER A 42 -12.60 -45.40 -14.26
C SER A 42 -13.46 -44.22 -14.72
N SER A 43 -14.55 -44.50 -15.44
CA SER A 43 -15.54 -43.48 -15.79
C SER A 43 -16.48 -43.25 -14.62
N LEU A 44 -16.53 -42.03 -14.09
CA LEU A 44 -17.56 -41.62 -13.15
C LEU A 44 -18.89 -41.37 -13.89
N PRO A 45 -20.03 -41.63 -13.26
CA PRO A 45 -21.33 -41.34 -13.85
C PRO A 45 -21.52 -39.83 -14.03
N ASP A 46 -22.35 -39.47 -15.00
CA ASP A 46 -22.72 -38.07 -15.25
C ASP A 46 -23.42 -37.45 -14.04
N VAL A 47 -23.03 -36.23 -13.72
CA VAL A 47 -23.67 -35.42 -12.68
C VAL A 47 -24.69 -34.51 -13.37
N ASP A 48 -25.94 -34.54 -12.91
CA ASP A 48 -27.00 -33.65 -13.38
C ASP A 48 -27.66 -32.96 -12.18
N PHE A 49 -27.67 -31.63 -12.23
CA PHE A 49 -28.34 -30.78 -11.25
C PHE A 49 -28.75 -29.47 -11.90
N LYS A 50 -29.72 -28.80 -11.29
CA LYS A 50 -30.23 -27.52 -11.78
C LYS A 50 -29.37 -26.38 -11.24
N LEU A 51 -28.72 -25.65 -12.14
CA LEU A 51 -27.97 -24.44 -11.83
C LEU A 51 -28.93 -23.25 -11.62
N PRO A 52 -28.54 -22.24 -10.83
CA PRO A 52 -29.23 -20.96 -10.79
C PRO A 52 -29.35 -20.36 -12.19
N GLN A 53 -30.46 -19.65 -12.44
CA GLN A 53 -30.69 -19.04 -13.74
C GLN A 53 -29.62 -17.97 -14.02
N LEU A 54 -28.98 -18.07 -15.18
CA LEU A 54 -28.07 -17.04 -15.65
C LEU A 54 -28.85 -15.78 -16.05
N TYR A 55 -28.31 -14.60 -15.74
CA TYR A 55 -28.82 -13.31 -16.22
C TYR A 55 -28.81 -13.16 -17.76
N LYS A 56 -27.99 -13.96 -18.48
CA LYS A 56 -27.78 -13.89 -19.93
C LYS A 56 -27.70 -15.30 -20.54
N SER A 57 -27.54 -15.38 -21.86
CA SER A 57 -27.74 -16.60 -22.64
C SER A 57 -26.63 -17.65 -22.49
N ASP A 58 -25.42 -17.20 -22.18
CA ASP A 58 -24.28 -18.06 -21.87
C ASP A 58 -23.43 -17.50 -20.73
N ILE A 59 -22.50 -18.33 -20.24
CA ILE A 59 -21.60 -17.99 -19.15
C ILE A 59 -20.73 -16.75 -19.44
N ILE A 60 -20.29 -16.54 -20.67
CA ILE A 60 -19.41 -15.41 -21.03
C ILE A 60 -20.21 -14.10 -20.95
N GLU A 61 -21.40 -14.07 -21.55
CA GLU A 61 -22.30 -12.92 -21.46
C GLU A 61 -22.75 -12.66 -20.02
N HIS A 62 -22.97 -13.74 -19.25
CA HIS A 62 -23.33 -13.64 -17.84
C HIS A 62 -22.23 -12.94 -17.02
N PHE A 63 -20.97 -13.39 -17.16
CA PHE A 63 -19.83 -12.77 -16.46
C PHE A 63 -19.60 -11.32 -16.88
N ASN A 64 -19.78 -11.01 -18.17
CA ASN A 64 -19.72 -9.64 -18.66
C ASN A 64 -20.82 -8.75 -18.05
N TYR A 65 -22.04 -9.27 -17.97
CA TYR A 65 -23.17 -8.54 -17.39
C TYR A 65 -22.98 -8.27 -15.91
N ILE A 66 -22.68 -9.29 -15.10
CA ILE A 66 -22.52 -9.10 -13.64
C ILE A 66 -21.35 -8.17 -13.30
N ALA A 67 -20.24 -8.27 -14.02
CA ALA A 67 -19.08 -7.42 -13.77
C ALA A 67 -19.34 -5.97 -14.16
N ASN A 68 -20.06 -5.73 -15.27
CA ASN A 68 -20.51 -4.38 -15.61
C ASN A 68 -21.47 -3.84 -14.56
N GLU A 69 -22.46 -4.62 -14.11
CA GLU A 69 -23.40 -4.16 -13.09
C GLU A 69 -22.74 -3.78 -11.77
N GLN A 70 -21.68 -4.51 -11.36
CA GLN A 70 -20.94 -4.24 -10.13
C GLN A 70 -19.94 -3.08 -10.25
N SER A 71 -19.33 -2.89 -11.43
CA SER A 71 -18.25 -1.92 -11.61
C SER A 71 -18.65 -0.64 -12.36
N LYS A 72 -19.85 -0.57 -12.96
CA LYS A 72 -20.28 0.57 -13.80
C LYS A 72 -20.20 1.91 -13.10
N ASP A 73 -20.66 2.00 -11.86
CA ASP A 73 -20.71 3.27 -11.11
C ASP A 73 -19.27 3.77 -10.87
N TYR A 74 -18.38 2.88 -10.41
CA TYR A 74 -16.97 3.21 -10.16
C TYR A 74 -16.20 3.49 -11.45
N LYS A 75 -16.47 2.76 -12.54
CA LYS A 75 -15.87 3.01 -13.85
C LYS A 75 -16.27 4.39 -14.37
N SER A 76 -17.54 4.77 -14.25
CA SER A 76 -18.02 6.10 -14.64
C SER A 76 -17.36 7.19 -13.81
N LEU A 77 -17.30 7.03 -12.48
CA LEU A 77 -16.61 7.95 -11.57
C LEU A 77 -15.13 8.12 -11.95
N LEU A 78 -14.42 7.02 -12.24
CA LEU A 78 -13.01 7.06 -12.65
C LEU A 78 -12.82 7.77 -13.99
N LEU A 79 -13.64 7.44 -15.00
CA LEU A 79 -13.56 8.06 -16.32
C LEU A 79 -13.87 9.55 -16.28
N GLU A 80 -14.86 9.96 -15.47
CA GLU A 80 -15.12 11.38 -15.24
C GLU A 80 -13.93 12.03 -14.54
N PHE A 81 -13.42 11.42 -13.47
CA PHE A 81 -12.36 11.98 -12.65
C PHE A 81 -11.05 12.18 -13.43
N VAL A 82 -10.63 11.23 -14.26
CA VAL A 82 -9.40 11.37 -15.06
C VAL A 82 -9.48 12.44 -16.15
N ASN A 83 -10.68 12.78 -16.62
CA ASN A 83 -10.88 13.82 -17.62
C ASN A 83 -10.87 15.24 -17.03
N CYS A 84 -10.63 15.36 -15.73
CA CYS A 84 -10.62 16.63 -15.03
C CYS A 84 -9.24 17.28 -14.99
N GLU A 85 -9.22 18.59 -14.75
CA GLU A 85 -8.01 19.32 -14.36
C GLU A 85 -8.00 19.51 -12.84
N LEU A 86 -6.83 19.51 -12.23
CA LEU A 86 -6.73 19.68 -10.77
C LEU A 86 -6.60 21.15 -10.37
N PRO A 87 -7.06 21.50 -9.14
CA PRO A 87 -6.76 22.80 -8.57
C PRO A 87 -5.25 22.98 -8.33
N PRO A 88 -4.76 24.24 -8.40
CA PRO A 88 -3.41 24.54 -7.95
C PRO A 88 -3.24 24.17 -6.47
N VAL A 89 -2.00 23.90 -6.08
CA VAL A 89 -1.66 23.64 -4.67
C VAL A 89 -1.79 24.97 -3.89
N PRO A 90 -2.48 24.99 -2.74
CA PRO A 90 -2.55 26.17 -1.87
C PRO A 90 -1.15 26.65 -1.46
N GLN A 91 -0.94 27.96 -1.46
CA GLN A 91 0.33 28.54 -1.01
C GLN A 91 0.52 28.45 0.51
N LYS A 92 -0.58 28.36 1.27
CA LYS A 92 -0.56 28.32 2.72
C LYS A 92 -1.63 27.38 3.25
N TRP A 93 -1.21 26.48 4.13
CA TRP A 93 -2.06 25.51 4.79
C TRP A 93 -2.44 25.99 6.20
N LYS A 94 -3.68 25.74 6.61
CA LYS A 94 -4.11 25.93 8.00
C LYS A 94 -3.73 24.71 8.83
N PHE A 95 -3.00 24.96 9.91
CA PHE A 95 -2.71 23.96 10.93
C PHE A 95 -3.92 23.83 11.86
N HIS A 96 -4.76 22.83 11.64
CA HIS A 96 -6.02 22.63 12.35
C HIS A 96 -6.33 21.12 12.42
N PRO A 97 -6.84 20.60 13.56
CA PRO A 97 -7.20 19.19 13.69
C PRO A 97 -8.34 18.81 12.74
N GLY A 98 -8.31 17.58 12.24
CA GLY A 98 -9.33 17.08 11.32
C GLY A 98 -9.20 17.66 9.91
N TRP A 99 -10.28 17.58 9.14
CA TRP A 99 -10.28 17.97 7.72
C TRP A 99 -10.48 19.46 7.50
N MET A 100 -9.58 20.04 6.71
CA MET A 100 -9.68 21.37 6.14
C MET A 100 -9.82 21.26 4.61
N GLN A 101 -10.92 21.78 4.07
CA GLN A 101 -11.20 21.91 2.65
C GLN A 101 -10.66 23.26 2.14
N TYR A 102 -10.08 23.28 0.94
CA TYR A 102 -9.51 24.45 0.28
C TYR A 102 -10.08 24.58 -1.13
N ASP A 103 -10.64 25.75 -1.43
CA ASP A 103 -11.12 26.07 -2.77
C ASP A 103 -10.00 26.61 -3.69
N LYS A 104 -10.34 26.88 -4.95
CA LYS A 104 -9.45 27.52 -5.94
C LYS A 104 -8.87 28.87 -5.48
N SER A 105 -9.62 29.62 -4.66
CA SER A 105 -9.18 30.94 -4.15
C SER A 105 -8.20 30.83 -2.99
N GLY A 106 -8.03 29.63 -2.43
CA GLY A 106 -7.27 29.37 -1.20
C GLY A 106 -8.08 29.62 0.07
N THR A 107 -9.38 29.87 -0.05
CA THR A 107 -10.29 29.96 1.09
C THR A 107 -10.43 28.57 1.70
N SER A 108 -10.38 28.50 3.03
CA SER A 108 -10.36 27.24 3.76
C SER A 108 -11.47 27.13 4.79
N LYS A 109 -12.14 25.97 4.80
CA LYS A 109 -13.28 25.66 5.66
C LYS A 109 -13.03 24.31 6.37
N SER A 110 -13.42 24.20 7.64
CA SER A 110 -13.41 22.93 8.36
C SER A 110 -14.60 22.08 7.92
N VAL A 111 -14.36 20.80 7.67
CA VAL A 111 -15.39 19.82 7.27
C VAL A 111 -15.20 18.52 8.06
N ASP A 112 -16.22 17.67 8.08
CA ASP A 112 -16.13 16.37 8.77
C ASP A 112 -15.37 15.33 7.95
N TYR A 113 -15.55 15.32 6.64
CA TYR A 113 -14.88 14.45 5.66
C TYR A 113 -15.10 15.00 4.23
N PRO A 114 -14.31 14.58 3.22
CA PRO A 114 -14.55 14.94 1.81
C PRO A 114 -15.85 14.33 1.29
N GLU A 115 -16.80 15.14 0.82
CA GLU A 115 -18.13 14.68 0.40
C GLU A 115 -18.10 14.02 -0.99
N GLU A 116 -17.07 14.26 -1.79
CA GLU A 116 -17.01 13.85 -3.20
C GLU A 116 -16.87 12.34 -3.40
N SER A 117 -17.47 11.84 -4.47
CA SER A 117 -17.47 10.41 -4.83
C SER A 117 -16.17 9.92 -5.46
N ALA A 118 -15.25 10.79 -5.88
CA ALA A 118 -13.98 10.38 -6.47
C ALA A 118 -12.85 11.26 -5.96
N LEU A 119 -11.80 10.68 -5.38
CA LEU A 119 -10.67 11.43 -4.85
C LEU A 119 -9.37 10.65 -4.94
N VAL A 120 -8.25 11.37 -5.04
CA VAL A 120 -6.93 10.80 -4.74
C VAL A 120 -6.60 11.09 -3.28
N PHE A 121 -6.06 10.11 -2.57
CA PHE A 121 -5.80 10.14 -1.13
C PHE A 121 -4.42 9.58 -0.82
N ASP A 122 -3.75 10.20 0.15
CA ASP A 122 -2.43 9.82 0.64
C ASP A 122 -2.30 10.17 2.13
N VAL A 123 -1.62 9.30 2.89
CA VAL A 123 -1.44 9.40 4.34
C VAL A 123 0.03 9.32 4.72
N GLU A 124 0.48 10.27 5.54
CA GLU A 124 1.80 10.25 6.16
C GLU A 124 1.74 9.90 7.65
N VAL A 125 2.73 9.11 8.07
CA VAL A 125 2.84 8.54 9.42
C VAL A 125 4.22 8.85 9.98
N CYS A 126 4.26 9.50 11.14
CA CYS A 126 5.49 9.72 11.90
C CYS A 126 5.94 8.41 12.57
N MET A 127 6.89 7.71 11.96
CA MET A 127 7.31 6.36 12.36
C MET A 127 7.88 6.28 13.78
N LYS A 128 8.41 7.38 14.32
CA LYS A 128 8.92 7.44 15.71
C LYS A 128 7.80 7.39 16.75
N GLU A 129 6.60 7.83 16.41
CA GLU A 129 5.45 7.85 17.33
C GLU A 129 4.54 6.62 17.22
N GLY A 130 4.86 5.71 16.31
CA GLY A 130 4.12 4.47 16.08
C GLY A 130 3.13 4.55 14.93
N ASN A 131 2.15 3.64 14.94
CA ASN A 131 1.24 3.42 13.81
C ASN A 131 -0.01 4.32 13.89
N PHE A 132 0.20 5.64 14.02
CA PHE A 132 -0.88 6.63 14.04
C PHE A 132 -0.80 7.53 12.80
N PRO A 133 -1.93 7.78 12.12
CA PRO A 133 -1.93 8.73 11.02
C PRO A 133 -1.55 10.11 11.55
N THR A 134 -0.63 10.78 10.87
CA THR A 134 -0.11 12.09 11.27
C THR A 134 -0.74 13.19 10.43
N MET A 135 -0.69 13.03 9.11
CA MET A 135 -1.30 13.93 8.13
C MET A 135 -1.89 13.11 7.00
N ALA A 136 -2.93 13.63 6.34
CA ALA A 136 -3.41 13.07 5.10
C ALA A 136 -3.84 14.17 4.15
N THR A 137 -3.72 13.92 2.86
CA THR A 137 -4.21 14.85 1.84
C THR A 137 -5.17 14.14 0.91
N ALA A 138 -6.15 14.89 0.43
CA ALA A 138 -6.97 14.45 -0.69
C ALA A 138 -7.10 15.55 -1.73
N VAL A 139 -7.21 15.13 -2.99
CA VAL A 139 -7.56 16.02 -4.09
C VAL A 139 -8.71 15.43 -4.89
N THR A 140 -9.66 16.28 -5.20
CA THR A 140 -10.86 15.92 -5.94
C THR A 140 -11.26 17.06 -6.88
N LYS A 141 -12.27 16.80 -7.70
CA LYS A 141 -13.05 17.83 -8.37
C LYS A 141 -14.46 17.76 -7.80
N THR A 142 -15.05 18.90 -7.49
CA THR A 142 -16.48 18.97 -7.22
C THR A 142 -17.21 18.59 -8.51
N ILE A 143 -17.74 17.38 -8.53
CA ILE A 143 -18.62 16.89 -9.58
C ILE A 143 -20.02 17.38 -9.24
N ASP A 144 -20.58 18.24 -10.09
CA ASP A 144 -22.01 18.55 -10.04
C ASP A 144 -22.78 17.26 -10.35
N LEU A 145 -23.22 16.53 -9.32
CA LEU A 145 -24.10 15.35 -9.40
C LEU A 145 -25.54 15.70 -9.88
N SER A 146 -25.68 16.68 -10.78
CA SER A 146 -26.97 17.17 -11.26
C SER A 146 -27.60 16.32 -12.38
N ILE A 147 -26.92 15.31 -12.92
CA ILE A 147 -27.42 14.58 -14.09
C ILE A 147 -28.38 13.43 -13.75
N GLU A 148 -28.43 12.92 -12.51
CA GLU A 148 -29.40 11.86 -12.13
C GLU A 148 -30.57 12.37 -11.25
N CYS A 149 -30.48 13.59 -10.67
CA CYS A 149 -31.49 14.11 -9.73
C CYS A 149 -32.72 14.78 -10.39
N MET A 150 -32.82 14.82 -11.72
CA MET A 150 -34.01 15.37 -12.41
C MET A 150 -35.23 14.42 -12.45
N LYS A 151 -35.36 13.49 -11.51
CA LYS A 151 -36.61 12.70 -11.34
C LYS A 151 -37.39 13.01 -10.07
N ASN A 152 -36.83 13.73 -9.11
CA ASN A 152 -37.56 14.19 -7.93
C ASN A 152 -37.22 15.65 -7.66
N MET A 153 -38.20 16.54 -7.87
CA MET A 153 -38.14 17.94 -7.50
C MET A 153 -37.64 18.09 -6.04
N ILE A 154 -36.40 18.53 -5.88
CA ILE A 154 -35.96 19.52 -4.90
C ILE A 154 -34.72 20.19 -5.50
N THR A 155 -34.91 21.42 -5.91
CA THR A 155 -33.85 22.38 -6.21
C THR A 155 -33.05 22.64 -4.93
N LEU A 156 -31.72 22.54 -4.98
CA LEU A 156 -30.88 23.50 -4.26
C LEU A 156 -29.60 23.76 -5.06
N CYS A 157 -29.30 25.04 -5.18
CA CYS A 157 -28.33 25.66 -6.06
C CYS A 157 -26.88 25.37 -5.67
N CYS A 158 -26.05 24.98 -6.64
CA CYS A 158 -24.62 25.33 -6.70
C CYS A 158 -24.23 25.47 -8.17
N PHE A 159 -24.11 26.71 -8.67
CA PHE A 159 -23.43 26.99 -9.92
C PHE A 159 -21.99 27.31 -9.58
N GLY A 160 -21.08 26.37 -9.81
CA GLY A 160 -19.64 26.58 -9.66
C GLY A 160 -18.91 25.24 -9.62
N THR A 161 -18.17 24.92 -10.69
CA THR A 161 -17.21 23.82 -10.68
C THR A 161 -16.07 24.17 -9.72
N ASN A 162 -16.26 23.87 -8.44
CA ASN A 162 -15.21 24.04 -7.45
C ASN A 162 -14.22 22.88 -7.58
N TYR A 163 -12.95 23.22 -7.40
CA TYR A 163 -11.88 22.25 -7.34
C TYR A 163 -11.36 22.32 -5.93
N GLU A 164 -11.28 21.19 -5.28
CA GLU A 164 -11.11 21.15 -3.84
C GLU A 164 -9.95 20.26 -3.44
N ARG A 165 -9.16 20.78 -2.51
CA ARG A 165 -8.10 20.04 -1.83
C ARG A 165 -8.45 19.94 -0.37
N TYR A 166 -7.99 18.86 0.21
CA TYR A 166 -8.24 18.56 1.61
C TYR A 166 -6.92 18.27 2.29
N LEU A 167 -6.77 18.80 3.49
CA LEU A 167 -5.69 18.46 4.41
C LEU A 167 -6.31 18.01 5.72
N TRP A 168 -5.98 16.81 6.15
CA TRP A 168 -6.29 16.28 7.46
C TRP A 168 -5.05 16.34 8.34
N CYS A 169 -5.19 16.87 9.57
CA CYS A 169 -4.15 16.77 10.58
C CYS A 169 -4.67 15.99 11.79
N SER A 170 -3.81 15.11 12.31
CA SER A 170 -4.10 14.37 13.53
C SER A 170 -4.13 15.30 14.74
N GLU A 171 -5.01 15.01 15.70
CA GLU A 171 -5.02 15.70 16.99
C GLU A 171 -3.70 15.51 17.74
N ARG A 172 -3.02 14.38 17.51
CA ARG A 172 -1.68 14.11 18.04
C ARG A 172 -0.62 15.08 17.55
N LEU A 173 -0.79 15.61 16.34
CA LEU A 173 0.11 16.58 15.76
C LEU A 173 -0.23 17.99 16.23
N THR A 174 -1.52 18.32 16.35
CA THR A 174 -1.97 19.70 16.60
C THR A 174 -2.10 20.06 18.07
N GLU A 175 -2.46 19.10 18.93
CA GLU A 175 -2.75 19.31 20.35
C GLU A 175 -1.60 18.85 21.24
N ASP A 176 -1.33 19.60 22.30
CA ASP A 176 -0.32 19.24 23.30
C ASP A 176 -1.00 18.47 24.45
N HIS A 177 -0.91 17.14 24.42
CA HIS A 177 -1.37 16.25 25.50
C HIS A 177 -0.21 15.58 26.22
N PHE A 178 -0.29 15.49 27.55
CA PHE A 178 0.75 14.89 28.39
C PHE A 178 0.88 13.37 28.23
N ASN A 179 -0.23 12.68 27.92
CA ASN A 179 -0.27 11.24 27.70
C ASN A 179 -1.25 10.90 26.59
N TRP A 180 -0.75 10.24 25.55
CA TRP A 180 -1.57 9.67 24.50
C TRP A 180 -1.81 8.17 24.75
N SER A 181 -2.93 7.64 24.24
CA SER A 181 -3.13 6.19 24.24
C SER A 181 -2.06 5.51 23.38
N GLN A 182 -1.58 4.36 23.84
CA GLN A 182 -0.67 3.52 23.05
C GLN A 182 -1.39 2.71 21.97
N ASN A 183 -2.69 2.47 22.17
CA ASN A 183 -3.52 1.70 21.25
C ASN A 183 -4.32 2.64 20.34
N VAL A 184 -4.39 2.28 19.06
CA VAL A 184 -5.18 2.98 18.04
C VAL A 184 -6.67 2.69 18.26
N THR A 185 -7.47 3.75 18.27
CA THR A 185 -8.94 3.69 18.34
C THR A 185 -9.55 4.24 17.06
N LEU A 186 -10.85 3.97 16.83
CA LEU A 186 -11.55 4.51 15.65
C LEU A 186 -11.55 6.04 15.57
N SER A 187 -11.41 6.74 16.71
CA SER A 187 -11.31 8.21 16.74
C SER A 187 -9.93 8.74 16.33
N ASP A 188 -8.89 7.91 16.36
CA ASP A 188 -7.56 8.26 15.87
C ASP A 188 -7.46 8.11 14.33
N LEU A 189 -8.42 7.43 13.69
CA LEU A 189 -8.43 7.15 12.26
C LEU A 189 -9.09 8.26 11.44
N ILE A 190 -8.76 8.31 10.15
CA ILE A 190 -9.17 9.36 9.23
C ILE A 190 -10.59 9.04 8.71
N PRO A 191 -11.59 9.91 8.96
CA PRO A 191 -12.93 9.72 8.42
C PRO A 191 -13.01 10.09 6.93
N LEU A 192 -13.64 9.25 6.11
CA LEU A 192 -13.92 9.56 4.69
C LEU A 192 -15.41 9.54 4.33
N GLU A 193 -16.28 9.03 5.20
CA GLU A 193 -17.73 8.92 4.93
C GLU A 193 -18.63 9.13 6.17
N THR A 194 -18.04 9.35 7.35
CA THR A 194 -18.73 9.54 8.64
C THR A 194 -18.11 10.68 9.43
N THR A 195 -18.88 11.27 10.35
CA THR A 195 -18.33 12.26 11.29
C THR A 195 -17.39 11.58 12.29
N LYS A 196 -16.48 12.34 12.91
CA LYS A 196 -15.49 11.80 13.86
C LYS A 196 -16.13 10.94 14.96
N HIS A 197 -17.23 11.40 15.55
CA HIS A 197 -17.88 10.75 16.70
C HIS A 197 -18.80 9.58 16.33
N GLU A 198 -19.11 9.39 15.04
CA GLU A 198 -19.96 8.29 14.58
C GLU A 198 -19.22 6.95 14.65
N ILE A 199 -19.51 6.14 15.67
CA ILE A 199 -18.98 4.78 15.81
C ILE A 199 -19.96 3.75 15.21
N LYS A 200 -21.25 4.10 15.18
CA LYS A 200 -22.33 3.27 14.62
C LYS A 200 -23.17 4.13 13.68
N PHE A 201 -23.62 3.53 12.60
CA PHE A 201 -24.56 4.14 11.66
C PHE A 201 -25.91 3.43 11.71
N ALA A 202 -26.96 4.13 11.27
CA ALA A 202 -28.29 3.54 11.14
C ALA A 202 -28.23 2.37 10.15
N LYS A 203 -28.92 1.26 10.46
CA LYS A 203 -28.98 0.07 9.58
C LYS A 203 -29.47 0.39 8.16
N ASP A 204 -30.26 1.45 8.03
CA ASP A 204 -30.83 1.89 6.75
C ASP A 204 -30.00 2.99 6.05
N LYS A 205 -28.79 3.31 6.55
CA LYS A 205 -27.90 4.30 5.92
C LYS A 205 -27.54 3.81 4.51
N LYS A 206 -27.98 4.56 3.50
CA LYS A 206 -27.64 4.27 2.10
C LYS A 206 -26.26 4.84 1.80
N TRP A 207 -25.30 3.94 1.59
CA TRP A 207 -23.97 4.31 1.10
C TRP A 207 -24.02 4.61 -0.40
N MET A 208 -23.34 5.68 -0.80
CA MET A 208 -23.14 6.07 -2.18
C MET A 208 -21.80 5.52 -2.69
N PRO A 209 -21.69 5.12 -3.98
CA PRO A 209 -20.42 4.72 -4.56
C PRO A 209 -19.37 5.83 -4.37
N LYS A 210 -18.23 5.47 -3.80
CA LYS A 210 -17.06 6.34 -3.64
C LYS A 210 -15.81 5.59 -4.12
N ILE A 211 -14.97 6.22 -4.93
CA ILE A 211 -13.70 5.66 -5.40
C ILE A 211 -12.54 6.47 -4.83
N ILE A 212 -11.67 5.78 -4.10
CA ILE A 212 -10.49 6.37 -3.47
C ILE A 212 -9.27 5.82 -4.18
N VAL A 213 -8.48 6.71 -4.78
CA VAL A 213 -7.30 6.34 -5.53
C VAL A 213 -6.05 6.71 -4.72
N GLY A 214 -5.07 5.82 -4.67
CA GLY A 214 -3.78 6.12 -4.05
C GLY A 214 -2.62 5.48 -4.81
N HIS A 215 -1.41 5.63 -4.28
CA HIS A 215 -0.23 4.96 -4.77
C HIS A 215 0.32 4.07 -3.65
N ASN A 216 0.18 2.75 -3.80
CA ASN A 216 0.26 1.79 -2.70
C ASN A 216 -0.87 1.99 -1.66
N VAL A 217 -2.09 2.25 -2.16
CA VAL A 217 -3.27 2.68 -1.37
C VAL A 217 -3.65 1.77 -0.20
N ALA A 218 -3.22 0.50 -0.21
CA ALA A 218 -3.49 -0.42 0.88
C ALA A 218 -2.87 0.05 2.22
N PHE A 219 -1.76 0.78 2.16
CA PHE A 219 -1.16 1.41 3.34
C PHE A 219 -2.06 2.52 3.87
N ASP A 220 -2.47 3.44 3.00
CA ASP A 220 -3.35 4.58 3.35
C ASP A 220 -4.72 4.11 3.86
N ARG A 221 -5.26 3.08 3.21
CA ARG A 221 -6.54 2.43 3.55
C ARG A 221 -6.56 1.94 4.99
N ALA A 222 -5.43 1.47 5.53
CA ALA A 222 -5.33 1.01 6.90
C ALA A 222 -5.52 2.14 7.94
N PHE A 223 -5.48 3.40 7.51
CA PHE A 223 -5.74 4.56 8.37
C PHE A 223 -7.14 5.17 8.18
N VAL A 224 -7.97 4.58 7.31
CA VAL A 224 -9.34 5.04 7.06
C VAL A 224 -10.30 4.38 8.06
N LYS A 225 -11.05 5.23 8.77
CA LYS A 225 -11.95 4.84 9.86
C LYS A 225 -13.00 3.81 9.43
N GLU A 226 -13.69 4.06 8.32
CA GLU A 226 -14.81 3.24 7.86
C GLU A 226 -14.40 1.84 7.40
N GLN A 227 -13.10 1.61 7.15
CA GLN A 227 -12.57 0.31 6.75
C GLN A 227 -12.53 -0.72 7.89
N TYR A 228 -12.76 -0.26 9.12
CA TYR A 228 -12.86 -1.11 10.31
C TYR A 228 -14.31 -1.38 10.74
N TYR A 229 -15.29 -0.90 9.96
CA TYR A 229 -16.68 -1.27 10.17
C TYR A 229 -16.94 -2.71 9.73
N LEU A 230 -17.78 -3.43 10.49
CA LEU A 230 -18.15 -4.81 10.18
C LEU A 230 -18.99 -4.89 8.90
N GLU A 231 -19.93 -3.95 8.77
CA GLU A 231 -20.72 -3.77 7.55
C GLU A 231 -19.97 -2.82 6.62
N ARG A 232 -19.69 -3.29 5.39
CA ARG A 232 -18.92 -2.52 4.41
C ARG A 232 -19.72 -1.33 3.88
N THR A 233 -19.02 -0.22 3.68
CA THR A 233 -19.52 0.91 2.90
C THR A 233 -19.43 0.62 1.41
N LYS A 234 -19.80 1.59 0.57
CA LYS A 234 -19.59 1.52 -0.89
C LYS A 234 -18.31 2.26 -1.33
N ALA A 235 -17.39 2.54 -0.41
CA ALA A 235 -16.07 3.01 -0.78
C ALA A 235 -15.24 1.86 -1.34
N GLN A 236 -14.67 2.06 -2.53
CA GLN A 236 -13.73 1.15 -3.18
C GLN A 236 -12.38 1.85 -3.33
N PHE A 237 -11.31 1.06 -3.38
CA PHE A 237 -9.95 1.56 -3.49
C PHE A 237 -9.30 1.14 -4.80
N LEU A 238 -8.54 2.05 -5.40
CA LEU A 238 -7.79 1.80 -6.62
C LEU A 238 -6.33 2.20 -6.43
N ASP A 239 -5.43 1.29 -6.76
CA ASP A 239 -3.99 1.50 -6.58
C ASP A 239 -3.29 1.79 -7.92
N THR A 240 -2.74 3.00 -8.06
CA THR A 240 -1.95 3.39 -9.24
C THR A 240 -0.65 2.60 -9.37
N MET A 241 -0.07 2.11 -8.27
CA MET A 241 1.09 1.22 -8.31
C MET A 241 0.72 -0.13 -8.94
N SER A 242 -0.41 -0.71 -8.53
CA SER A 242 -0.95 -1.94 -9.12
C SER A 242 -1.30 -1.77 -10.61
N LEU A 243 -1.94 -0.65 -10.99
CA LEU A 243 -2.20 -0.35 -12.41
C LEU A 243 -0.89 -0.25 -13.21
N HIS A 244 0.14 0.38 -12.64
CA HIS A 244 1.48 0.45 -13.26
C HIS A 244 2.07 -0.93 -13.46
N MET A 245 1.97 -1.82 -12.46
CA MET A 245 2.43 -3.19 -12.60
C MET A 245 1.70 -3.95 -13.72
N CYS A 246 0.40 -3.73 -13.92
CA CYS A 246 -0.36 -4.35 -15.00
C CYS A 246 0.03 -3.86 -16.41
N VAL A 247 0.33 -2.56 -16.55
CA VAL A 247 0.59 -1.94 -17.86
C VAL A 247 2.07 -1.94 -18.23
N SER A 248 2.94 -1.58 -17.28
CA SER A 248 4.37 -1.34 -17.50
C SER A 248 5.22 -1.90 -16.37
N GLY A 249 4.80 -2.98 -15.71
CA GLY A 249 5.55 -3.60 -14.63
C GLY A 249 6.81 -4.34 -15.10
N LEU A 250 7.81 -4.40 -14.21
CA LEU A 250 9.05 -5.15 -14.43
C LEU A 250 8.97 -6.57 -13.85
N THR A 251 9.54 -7.54 -14.56
CA THR A 251 9.85 -8.86 -14.00
C THR A 251 10.94 -8.77 -12.91
N GLY A 252 11.09 -9.82 -12.09
CA GLY A 252 12.08 -9.84 -11.01
C GLY A 252 13.52 -9.56 -11.49
N MET A 253 13.92 -10.13 -12.61
CA MET A 253 15.25 -9.91 -13.19
C MET A 253 15.41 -8.48 -13.73
N GLN A 254 14.40 -7.96 -14.45
CA GLN A 254 14.44 -6.58 -14.97
C GLN A 254 14.46 -5.55 -13.84
N ARG A 255 13.77 -5.81 -12.73
CA ARG A 255 13.84 -4.98 -11.52
C ARG A 255 15.24 -4.95 -10.93
N ALA A 256 15.88 -6.11 -10.78
CA ALA A 256 17.26 -6.19 -10.28
C ALA A 256 18.23 -5.42 -11.19
N MET A 257 18.09 -5.58 -12.51
CA MET A 257 18.88 -4.83 -13.49
C MET A 257 18.65 -3.31 -13.40
N SER A 258 17.41 -2.86 -13.23
CA SER A 258 17.05 -1.44 -13.08
C SER A 258 17.65 -0.82 -11.82
N ILE A 259 17.65 -1.56 -10.71
CA ILE A 259 18.26 -1.09 -9.45
C ILE A 259 19.78 -0.99 -9.61
N ALA A 260 20.41 -2.00 -10.24
CA ALA A 260 21.85 -1.99 -10.49
C ALA A 260 22.26 -0.86 -11.44
N SER A 261 21.50 -0.60 -12.50
CA SER A 261 21.77 0.49 -13.44
C SER A 261 21.64 1.86 -12.79
N LYS A 262 20.60 2.07 -11.96
CA LYS A 262 20.38 3.32 -11.23
C LYS A 262 21.51 3.64 -10.25
N LYS A 263 21.97 2.63 -9.50
CA LYS A 263 23.14 2.77 -8.61
C LYS A 263 24.44 3.06 -9.36
N LYS A 264 24.62 2.49 -10.56
CA LYS A 264 25.80 2.77 -11.39
C LYS A 264 25.77 4.17 -11.99
N SER A 265 24.60 4.65 -12.45
CA SER A 265 24.48 6.02 -12.97
C SER A 265 24.71 7.11 -11.92
N GLU A 266 24.50 6.81 -10.64
CA GLU A 266 24.82 7.73 -9.54
C GLU A 266 26.34 7.79 -9.26
N ASN A 267 27.10 6.75 -9.62
CA ASN A 267 28.55 6.65 -9.35
C ASN A 267 29.46 6.87 -10.57
N ASP A 268 28.98 6.64 -11.80
CA ASP A 268 29.75 6.78 -13.03
C ASP A 268 29.00 7.67 -14.05
N SER A 269 29.65 8.75 -14.48
CA SER A 269 29.14 9.72 -15.47
C SER A 269 29.10 9.19 -16.92
N ASN A 270 29.60 7.98 -17.17
CA ASN A 270 29.60 7.37 -18.51
C ASN A 270 28.36 6.47 -18.68
N GLY A 271 27.29 7.06 -19.21
CA GLY A 271 25.96 6.47 -19.45
C GLY A 271 25.87 5.33 -20.48
N PHE A 272 26.85 4.43 -20.53
CA PHE A 272 26.95 3.38 -21.55
C PHE A 272 25.90 2.26 -21.38
N LEU A 273 25.38 2.03 -20.18
CA LEU A 273 24.42 0.95 -19.91
C LEU A 273 22.94 1.34 -20.09
N SER A 274 22.63 2.64 -20.12
CA SER A 274 21.24 3.11 -20.28
C SER A 274 20.66 2.78 -21.66
N SER A 275 21.50 2.87 -22.70
CA SER A 275 21.11 2.59 -24.09
C SER A 275 21.05 1.09 -24.44
N ALA A 276 21.64 0.21 -23.62
CA ALA A 276 21.75 -1.22 -23.94
C ALA A 276 20.50 -2.02 -23.54
N ILE A 277 19.60 -1.44 -22.76
CA ILE A 277 18.47 -2.13 -22.15
C ILE A 277 17.18 -1.57 -22.76
N GLY A 278 16.76 -2.13 -23.89
CA GLY A 278 15.67 -1.61 -24.72
C GLY A 278 14.26 -1.58 -24.09
N TRP A 279 14.10 -1.85 -22.80
CA TRP A 279 12.81 -1.74 -22.09
C TRP A 279 12.80 -0.63 -21.04
N THR A 280 13.91 0.06 -20.78
CA THR A 280 14.01 1.11 -19.75
C THR A 280 13.14 2.34 -20.04
N TYR A 281 12.72 2.55 -21.29
CA TYR A 281 11.87 3.68 -21.68
C TYR A 281 10.36 3.38 -21.61
N ILE A 282 9.96 2.11 -21.48
CA ILE A 282 8.54 1.69 -21.40
C ILE A 282 8.10 1.23 -20.02
N SER A 283 9.04 1.17 -19.07
CA SER A 283 8.83 0.58 -17.75
C SER A 283 9.71 1.24 -16.69
N SER A 284 9.32 1.13 -15.42
CA SER A 284 10.02 1.75 -14.29
C SER A 284 9.94 0.89 -13.04
N LEU A 285 10.65 1.30 -11.98
CA LEU A 285 10.39 0.77 -10.65
C LEU A 285 9.04 1.30 -10.14
N ASN A 286 8.53 0.66 -9.09
CA ASN A 286 7.17 0.85 -8.61
C ASN A 286 6.97 2.06 -7.69
N ASN A 287 8.02 2.78 -7.28
CA ASN A 287 7.84 3.93 -6.38
C ASN A 287 7.26 5.13 -7.13
N LEU A 288 6.52 5.98 -6.43
CA LEU A 288 5.80 7.12 -7.00
C LEU A 288 6.68 8.00 -7.89
N ALA A 289 7.90 8.33 -7.45
CA ALA A 289 8.83 9.16 -8.21
C ALA A 289 9.22 8.54 -9.56
N ASP A 290 9.53 7.24 -9.59
CA ASP A 290 9.90 6.55 -10.83
C ASP A 290 8.70 6.37 -11.78
N VAL A 291 7.51 6.08 -11.23
CA VAL A 291 6.27 5.96 -11.99
C VAL A 291 5.83 7.32 -12.56
N TYR A 292 5.92 8.38 -11.76
CA TYR A 292 5.64 9.75 -12.18
C TYR A 292 6.59 10.19 -13.29
N LYS A 293 7.88 9.88 -13.17
CA LYS A 293 8.88 10.14 -14.21
C LYS A 293 8.57 9.41 -15.52
N LEU A 294 8.10 8.16 -15.44
CA LEU A 294 7.74 7.36 -16.62
C LEU A 294 6.56 7.96 -17.39
N TYR A 295 5.44 8.26 -16.71
CA TYR A 295 4.19 8.65 -17.38
C TYR A 295 4.03 10.16 -17.58
N CYS A 296 4.59 10.97 -16.68
CA CYS A 296 4.40 12.42 -16.64
C CYS A 296 5.69 13.20 -16.98
N HIS A 297 6.83 12.52 -17.12
CA HIS A 297 8.14 13.12 -17.40
C HIS A 297 8.57 14.22 -16.39
N GLY A 298 8.04 14.17 -15.17
CA GLY A 298 8.40 15.08 -14.09
C GLY A 298 9.25 14.42 -13.02
N GLU A 299 9.68 15.23 -12.05
CA GLU A 299 10.49 14.78 -10.92
C GLU A 299 9.80 15.14 -9.60
N ILE A 300 9.89 14.25 -8.61
CA ILE A 300 9.37 14.43 -7.25
C ILE A 300 10.56 14.53 -6.31
N LYS A 301 10.59 15.55 -5.46
CA LYS A 301 11.63 15.74 -4.45
C LYS A 301 11.48 14.71 -3.34
N LYS A 302 12.56 14.00 -3.00
CA LYS A 302 12.54 12.91 -2.01
C LYS A 302 12.81 13.38 -0.57
N ASP A 303 13.47 14.51 -0.40
CA ASP A 303 14.10 14.90 0.87
C ASP A 303 13.07 15.24 1.96
N GLU A 304 11.87 15.67 1.57
CA GLU A 304 10.82 16.09 2.50
C GLU A 304 10.15 14.90 3.20
N ARG A 305 10.20 13.68 2.63
CA ARG A 305 9.67 12.46 3.24
C ARG A 305 10.45 12.02 4.50
N GLU A 306 11.73 12.35 4.58
CA GLU A 306 12.62 11.87 5.64
C GLU A 306 12.17 12.36 7.03
N ILE A 307 11.40 13.45 7.09
CA ILE A 307 10.83 13.98 8.33
C ILE A 307 9.84 13.02 8.98
N PHE A 308 9.03 12.30 8.19
CA PHE A 308 8.06 11.32 8.71
C PHE A 308 8.74 10.00 9.09
N VAL A 309 9.86 9.67 8.46
CA VAL A 309 10.59 8.42 8.71
C VAL A 309 11.51 8.55 9.93
N SER A 310 12.25 9.65 10.03
CA SER A 310 13.30 9.82 11.02
C SER A 310 13.10 11.01 11.96
N GLY A 311 12.15 11.90 11.67
CA GLY A 311 11.79 13.03 12.53
C GLY A 311 10.79 12.65 13.62
N SER A 312 10.48 13.63 14.47
CA SER A 312 9.47 13.60 15.53
C SER A 312 8.26 14.46 15.15
N LEU A 313 7.16 14.38 15.91
CA LEU A 313 6.00 15.28 15.68
C LEU A 313 6.36 16.75 15.83
N SER A 314 7.31 17.08 16.70
CA SER A 314 7.81 18.46 16.86
C SER A 314 8.45 18.96 15.57
N ASP A 315 9.25 18.12 14.91
CA ASP A 315 9.89 18.46 13.63
C ASP A 315 8.83 18.70 12.54
N VAL A 316 7.81 17.83 12.47
CA VAL A 316 6.67 17.98 11.54
C VAL A 316 5.88 19.26 11.84
N LYS A 317 5.67 19.61 13.12
CA LYS A 317 4.98 20.84 13.54
C LYS A 317 5.78 22.09 13.17
N GLU A 318 7.10 22.07 13.33
CA GLU A 318 8.00 23.17 12.95
C GLU A 318 8.04 23.38 11.42
N ARG A 319 8.08 22.29 10.63
CA ARG A 319 8.13 22.31 9.15
C ARG A 319 6.77 21.99 8.53
N PHE A 320 5.68 22.39 9.19
CA PHE A 320 4.32 21.99 8.80
C PHE A 320 3.95 22.41 7.37
N GLN A 321 4.30 23.63 6.94
CA GLN A 321 3.94 24.11 5.60
C GLN A 321 4.61 23.30 4.49
N GLU A 322 5.88 22.93 4.70
CA GLU A 322 6.65 22.10 3.76
C GLU A 322 6.05 20.69 3.74
N SER A 323 5.80 20.10 4.91
CA SER A 323 5.21 18.76 5.05
C SER A 323 3.82 18.67 4.41
N ALA A 324 2.95 19.66 4.61
CA ALA A 324 1.63 19.71 3.99
C ALA A 324 1.70 19.86 2.46
N THR A 325 2.65 20.66 1.99
CA THR A 325 2.88 20.86 0.56
C THR A 325 3.42 19.60 -0.11
N TYR A 326 4.33 18.88 0.56
CA TYR A 326 4.84 17.57 0.15
C TYR A 326 3.70 16.57 -0.06
N CYS A 327 2.86 16.35 0.96
CA CYS A 327 1.72 15.44 0.86
C CYS A 327 0.76 15.84 -0.28
N ALA A 328 0.50 17.14 -0.43
CA ALA A 328 -0.36 17.64 -1.51
C ALA A 328 0.26 17.48 -2.91
N GLN A 329 1.59 17.42 -3.02
CA GLN A 329 2.31 17.11 -4.26
C GLN A 329 2.22 15.61 -4.59
N ASP A 330 2.29 14.73 -3.59
CA ASP A 330 2.18 13.28 -3.79
C ASP A 330 0.78 12.89 -4.31
N THR A 331 -0.29 13.46 -3.74
CA THR A 331 -1.65 13.29 -4.29
C THR A 331 -1.82 13.89 -5.68
N TRP A 332 -1.17 15.03 -5.95
CA TRP A 332 -1.20 15.65 -7.29
C TRP A 332 -0.46 14.79 -8.33
N ALA A 333 0.71 14.27 -7.99
CA ALA A 333 1.48 13.36 -8.85
C ALA A 333 0.71 12.07 -9.12
N THR A 334 0.10 11.50 -8.08
CA THR A 334 -0.73 10.28 -8.16
C THR A 334 -1.93 10.48 -9.10
N PHE A 335 -2.60 11.63 -9.05
CA PHE A 335 -3.68 11.95 -10.00
C PHE A 335 -3.18 12.01 -11.44
N HIS A 336 -2.06 12.68 -11.70
CA HIS A 336 -1.53 12.78 -13.07
C HIS A 336 -1.09 11.43 -13.62
N ILE A 337 -0.54 10.55 -12.77
CA ILE A 337 -0.30 9.15 -13.12
C ILE A 337 -1.63 8.48 -13.49
N LEU A 338 -2.64 8.58 -12.62
CA LEU A 338 -3.97 8.01 -12.86
C LEU A 338 -4.54 8.45 -14.22
N LYS A 339 -4.46 9.75 -14.52
CA LYS A 339 -4.95 10.35 -15.77
C LYS A 339 -4.30 9.75 -17.02
N LYS A 340 -3.03 9.37 -16.94
CA LYS A 340 -2.31 8.70 -18.05
C LYS A 340 -2.55 7.20 -18.10
N ILE A 341 -2.55 6.54 -16.94
CA ILE A 341 -2.54 5.08 -16.88
C ILE A 341 -3.93 4.45 -16.99
N MET A 342 -4.98 5.13 -16.50
CA MET A 342 -6.33 4.57 -16.50
C MET A 342 -6.85 4.26 -17.91
N PRO A 343 -6.69 5.14 -18.93
CA PRO A 343 -7.05 4.80 -20.31
C PRO A 343 -6.22 3.63 -20.86
N MET A 344 -4.91 3.60 -20.60
CA MET A 344 -4.02 2.53 -21.06
C MET A 344 -4.40 1.17 -20.45
N TYR A 345 -4.79 1.16 -19.17
CA TYR A 345 -5.27 -0.03 -18.50
C TYR A 345 -6.56 -0.56 -19.12
N LEU A 346 -7.54 0.31 -19.40
CA LEU A 346 -8.81 -0.11 -20.00
C LEU A 346 -8.66 -0.61 -21.44
N ASP A 347 -7.72 -0.04 -22.20
CA ASP A 347 -7.39 -0.51 -23.55
C ASP A 347 -6.74 -1.90 -23.51
N ARG A 348 -5.80 -2.11 -22.58
CA ARG A 348 -5.11 -3.39 -22.41
C ARG A 348 -6.01 -4.49 -21.83
N PHE A 349 -6.90 -4.12 -20.92
CA PHE A 349 -7.79 -5.04 -20.20
C PHE A 349 -9.26 -4.63 -20.40
N PRO A 350 -9.83 -4.86 -21.59
CA PRO A 350 -11.17 -4.37 -21.95
C PRO A 350 -12.30 -5.12 -21.23
N HIS A 351 -12.03 -6.32 -20.70
CA HIS A 351 -13.04 -7.13 -20.04
C HIS A 351 -13.38 -6.55 -18.65
N PRO A 352 -14.67 -6.25 -18.34
CA PRO A 352 -15.07 -5.56 -17.11
C PRO A 352 -14.76 -6.34 -15.83
N VAL A 353 -14.71 -7.68 -15.92
CA VAL A 353 -14.30 -8.55 -14.80
C VAL A 353 -12.93 -8.17 -14.26
N THR A 354 -11.99 -7.72 -15.09
CA THR A 354 -10.64 -7.37 -14.63
C THR A 354 -10.67 -6.16 -13.68
N LEU A 355 -11.41 -5.10 -14.04
CA LEU A 355 -11.60 -3.94 -13.18
C LEU A 355 -12.39 -4.30 -11.91
N CYS A 356 -13.49 -5.03 -12.08
CA CYS A 356 -14.31 -5.47 -10.96
C CYS A 356 -13.52 -6.30 -9.94
N GLY A 357 -12.73 -7.26 -10.43
CA GLY A 357 -11.86 -8.09 -9.59
C GLY A 357 -10.78 -7.25 -8.89
N LEU A 358 -10.21 -6.26 -9.56
CA LEU A 358 -9.23 -5.36 -8.95
C LEU A 358 -9.82 -4.59 -7.77
N LEU A 359 -11.02 -4.02 -7.92
CA LEU A 359 -11.72 -3.29 -6.85
C LEU A 359 -12.07 -4.22 -5.67
N GLU A 360 -12.59 -5.42 -5.95
CA GLU A 360 -12.95 -6.38 -4.90
C GLU A 360 -11.73 -6.90 -4.13
N MET A 361 -10.62 -7.16 -4.81
CA MET A 361 -9.37 -7.60 -4.15
C MET A 361 -8.80 -6.52 -3.22
N ALA A 362 -8.91 -5.24 -3.61
CA ALA A 362 -8.47 -4.11 -2.78
C ALA A 362 -9.29 -3.94 -1.50
N SER A 363 -10.50 -4.49 -1.46
CA SER A 363 -11.47 -4.39 -0.34
C SER A 363 -11.43 -5.58 0.62
N SER A 364 -10.41 -6.45 0.52
CA SER A 364 -10.22 -7.58 1.44
C SER A 364 -9.94 -7.12 2.89
N TYR A 365 -10.40 -7.90 3.87
CA TYR A 365 -10.11 -7.69 5.29
C TYR A 365 -9.86 -9.03 5.97
N LEU A 366 -9.02 -9.03 7.00
CA LEU A 366 -8.72 -10.20 7.82
C LEU A 366 -9.31 -9.99 9.21
N PRO A 367 -10.38 -10.70 9.59
CA PRO A 367 -10.92 -10.60 10.94
C PRO A 367 -9.94 -11.25 11.93
N VAL A 368 -9.46 -10.46 12.89
CA VAL A 368 -8.65 -10.91 14.02
C VAL A 368 -9.39 -10.69 15.33
N ASN A 369 -9.05 -11.45 16.36
CA ASN A 369 -9.55 -11.26 17.72
C ASN A 369 -8.37 -11.20 18.70
N HIS A 370 -8.66 -11.07 19.99
CA HIS A 370 -7.65 -10.98 21.05
C HIS A 370 -6.66 -12.17 21.08
N ASN A 371 -7.02 -13.34 20.50
CA ASN A 371 -6.09 -14.47 20.42
C ASN A 371 -4.91 -14.17 19.49
N TRP A 372 -5.01 -13.19 18.59
CA TRP A 372 -3.92 -12.78 17.73
C TRP A 372 -2.74 -12.20 18.52
N GLU A 373 -3.02 -11.36 19.53
CA GLU A 373 -2.00 -10.81 20.41
C GLU A 373 -1.34 -11.92 21.25
N HIS A 374 -2.16 -12.85 21.75
CA HIS A 374 -1.66 -14.01 22.48
C HIS A 374 -0.75 -14.88 21.60
N TYR A 375 -1.18 -15.19 20.37
CA TYR A 375 -0.40 -15.94 19.40
C TYR A 375 0.96 -15.27 19.10
N ILE A 376 0.97 -13.94 18.87
CA ILE A 376 2.21 -13.19 18.65
C ILE A 376 3.13 -13.29 19.87
N HIS A 377 2.59 -13.10 21.08
CA HIS A 377 3.37 -13.16 22.31
C HIS A 377 3.97 -14.56 22.53
N GLU A 378 3.18 -15.61 22.36
CA GLU A 378 3.66 -16.99 22.49
C GLU A 378 4.72 -17.33 21.44
N ALA A 379 4.46 -17.02 20.16
CA ALA A 379 5.42 -17.24 19.08
C ALA A 379 6.76 -16.51 19.34
N GLN A 380 6.69 -15.26 19.81
CA GLN A 380 7.87 -14.48 20.16
C GLN A 380 8.62 -15.06 21.36
N SER A 381 7.91 -15.52 22.39
CA SER A 381 8.52 -16.18 23.56
C SER A 381 9.26 -17.45 23.15
N THR A 382 8.62 -18.31 22.37
CA THR A 382 9.23 -19.55 21.87
C THR A 382 10.47 -19.26 21.02
N TYR A 383 10.39 -18.28 20.11
CA TYR A 383 11.56 -17.85 19.33
C TYR A 383 12.72 -17.41 20.22
N VAL A 384 12.44 -16.56 21.21
CA VAL A 384 13.46 -16.05 22.14
C VAL A 384 14.09 -17.19 22.95
N ASP A 385 13.31 -18.16 23.40
CA ASP A 385 13.81 -19.28 24.18
C ASP A 385 14.66 -20.23 23.33
N LEU A 386 14.23 -20.57 22.12
CA LEU A 386 15.05 -21.33 21.16
C LEU A 386 16.35 -20.60 20.81
N GLN A 387 16.31 -19.27 20.65
CA GLN A 387 17.50 -18.48 20.38
C GLN A 387 18.47 -18.48 21.57
N LYS A 388 17.96 -18.43 22.81
CA LYS A 388 18.79 -18.54 24.02
C LYS A 388 19.41 -19.93 24.12
N GLU A 389 18.64 -20.99 23.91
CA GLU A 389 19.12 -22.37 23.96
C GLU A 389 20.22 -22.60 22.93
N LEU A 390 20.00 -22.21 21.66
CA LEU A 390 21.00 -22.28 20.61
C LEU A 390 22.28 -21.54 21.00
N LYS A 391 22.16 -20.32 21.54
CA LYS A 391 23.33 -19.54 22.01
C LYS A 391 24.07 -20.25 23.14
N LEU A 392 23.36 -20.84 24.10
CA LEU A 392 23.97 -21.59 25.18
C LEU A 392 24.70 -22.82 24.65
N SER A 393 24.09 -23.61 23.76
CA SER A 393 24.74 -24.75 23.11
C SER A 393 26.01 -24.33 22.35
N LEU A 394 25.96 -23.24 21.60
CA LEU A 394 27.13 -22.71 20.90
C LEU A 394 28.22 -22.23 21.87
N VAL A 395 27.85 -21.58 22.98
CA VAL A 395 28.80 -21.18 24.02
C VAL A 395 29.43 -22.39 24.68
N HIS A 396 28.67 -23.44 24.96
CA HIS A 396 29.20 -24.70 25.50
C HIS A 396 30.20 -25.34 24.53
N LEU A 397 29.83 -25.51 23.26
CA LEU A 397 30.74 -26.03 22.22
C LEU A 397 31.99 -25.16 22.05
N ALA A 398 31.85 -23.84 22.10
CA ALA A 398 32.99 -22.92 22.02
C ALA A 398 33.91 -23.02 23.25
N ASN A 399 33.36 -23.20 24.45
CA ASN A 399 34.14 -23.41 25.67
C ASN A 399 34.85 -24.77 25.65
N ASP A 400 34.16 -25.82 25.19
CA ASP A 400 34.73 -27.16 25.01
C ASP A 400 35.87 -27.12 23.98
N ALA A 401 35.68 -26.42 22.86
CA ALA A 401 36.74 -26.19 21.89
C ALA A 401 37.90 -25.39 22.50
N CYS A 402 37.63 -24.31 23.26
CA CYS A 402 38.65 -23.55 23.98
C CYS A 402 39.49 -24.42 24.93
N SER A 403 38.92 -25.49 25.49
CA SER A 403 39.67 -26.43 26.33
C SER A 403 40.78 -27.20 25.59
N LEU A 404 40.77 -27.20 24.25
CA LEU A 404 41.79 -27.81 23.39
C LEU A 404 42.97 -26.87 23.10
N LEU A 405 42.90 -25.60 23.51
CA LEU A 405 43.96 -24.62 23.35
C LEU A 405 45.25 -25.02 24.10
N PRO A 406 45.21 -25.48 25.38
CA PRO A 406 46.38 -26.00 26.07
C PRO A 406 47.00 -27.17 25.29
N ASN A 407 48.32 -27.13 25.08
CA ASN A 407 49.09 -28.13 24.31
C ASN A 407 48.73 -28.24 22.81
N ASN A 408 48.00 -27.27 22.24
CA ASN A 408 47.60 -27.25 20.83
C ASN A 408 46.87 -28.51 20.35
N LEU A 409 46.01 -29.09 21.20
CA LEU A 409 45.27 -30.32 20.89
C LEU A 409 44.28 -30.12 19.72
N TYR A 410 43.79 -28.89 19.52
CA TYR A 410 42.92 -28.53 18.39
C TYR A 410 43.51 -28.86 17.01
N LYS A 411 44.85 -28.94 16.88
CA LYS A 411 45.51 -29.31 15.61
C LYS A 411 45.27 -30.75 15.19
N LYS A 412 44.80 -31.61 16.09
CA LYS A 412 44.44 -33.01 15.81
C LYS A 412 42.98 -33.16 15.37
N ASP A 413 42.18 -32.11 15.52
CA ASP A 413 40.76 -32.13 15.16
C ASP A 413 40.58 -31.62 13.72
N PRO A 414 40.06 -32.45 12.79
CA PRO A 414 39.87 -32.11 11.37
C PRO A 414 38.97 -30.89 11.10
N TRP A 415 38.16 -30.47 12.08
CA TRP A 415 37.23 -29.34 11.93
C TRP A 415 37.76 -28.04 12.55
N LEU A 416 38.74 -28.14 13.45
CA LEU A 416 39.23 -27.01 14.25
C LEU A 416 40.67 -26.59 13.91
N TRP A 417 41.43 -27.42 13.19
CA TRP A 417 42.86 -27.23 12.94
C TRP A 417 43.20 -25.98 12.09
N ASP A 418 42.31 -25.56 11.19
CA ASP A 418 42.51 -24.41 10.29
C ASP A 418 41.87 -23.10 10.81
N LEU A 419 41.27 -23.14 12.01
CA LEU A 419 40.66 -21.95 12.60
C LEU A 419 41.69 -21.01 13.23
N ASN A 420 41.33 -19.74 13.38
CA ASN A 420 42.19 -18.77 14.07
C ASN A 420 42.04 -18.89 15.60
N TRP A 421 43.08 -19.41 16.26
CA TRP A 421 43.16 -19.59 17.72
C TRP A 421 43.90 -18.43 18.45
N SER A 422 44.07 -17.27 17.80
CA SER A 422 44.73 -16.11 18.43
C SER A 422 43.93 -15.61 19.64
N VAL A 423 44.57 -15.49 20.80
CA VAL A 423 43.94 -14.97 22.03
C VAL A 423 44.13 -13.46 22.16
N GLN A 424 43.06 -12.75 22.52
CA GLN A 424 43.14 -11.33 22.86
C GLN A 424 43.50 -11.15 24.34
N ASN A 425 44.47 -10.29 24.63
CA ASN A 425 44.74 -9.86 26.01
C ASN A 425 43.65 -8.88 26.46
N ILE A 426 42.69 -9.36 27.27
CA ILE A 426 41.64 -8.53 27.85
C ILE A 426 42.28 -7.58 28.87
N LYS A 427 42.38 -6.29 28.53
CA LYS A 427 42.81 -5.25 29.47
C LYS A 427 41.62 -4.88 30.36
N PHE A 428 41.70 -5.16 31.66
CA PHE A 428 40.74 -4.66 32.63
C PHE A 428 40.75 -3.12 32.60
N LYS A 429 39.56 -2.48 32.56
CA LYS A 429 39.44 -1.02 32.64
C LYS A 429 40.17 -0.54 33.90
N LYS A 430 41.18 0.34 33.74
CA LYS A 430 41.75 1.09 34.86
C LYS A 430 40.60 1.81 35.57
N ALA A 431 40.57 1.73 36.91
CA ALA A 431 39.62 2.47 37.72
C ALA A 431 39.62 3.95 37.30
N VAL A 432 38.44 4.52 37.04
CA VAL A 432 38.29 5.92 36.66
C VAL A 432 38.75 6.76 37.85
N VAL A 433 39.95 7.35 37.75
CA VAL A 433 40.41 8.37 38.70
C VAL A 433 39.49 9.58 38.52
N LYS A 434 38.54 9.77 39.43
CA LYS A 434 37.77 11.01 39.54
C LYS A 434 38.75 12.14 39.84
N LYS A 435 39.13 12.93 38.83
CA LYS A 435 39.79 14.22 39.07
C LYS A 435 38.84 15.09 39.88
N ALA A 436 39.17 15.32 41.14
CA ALA A 436 38.51 16.32 41.96
C ALA A 436 38.63 17.68 41.27
N LYS A 437 37.48 18.28 40.91
CA LYS A 437 37.42 19.68 40.47
C LYS A 437 37.73 20.58 41.67
N THR A 438 38.98 20.98 41.83
CA THR A 438 39.34 22.09 42.72
C THR A 438 38.81 23.39 42.10
N LYS A 439 37.59 23.79 42.47
CA LYS A 439 37.10 25.16 42.25
C LYS A 439 37.91 26.09 43.16
N GLN A 440 38.98 26.69 42.62
CA GLN A 440 39.58 27.88 43.22
C GLN A 440 38.57 29.03 43.12
N ARG A 441 37.98 29.39 44.26
CA ARG A 441 37.34 30.70 44.48
C ARG A 441 38.43 31.78 44.36
N LYS A 442 38.44 32.53 43.25
CA LYS A 442 39.10 33.85 43.22
C LYS A 442 38.32 34.77 44.17
N LYS A 443 38.89 35.05 45.34
CA LYS A 443 38.53 36.23 46.14
C LYS A 443 39.00 37.47 45.39
N SER A 444 38.07 38.30 44.95
CA SER A 444 38.36 39.70 44.64
C SER A 444 38.69 40.43 45.95
N SER A 445 39.74 41.24 45.87
CA SER A 445 40.26 42.14 46.87
C SER A 445 39.19 43.03 47.51
N ASN A 446 39.24 43.19 48.83
CA ASN A 446 39.10 44.49 49.44
C ASN A 446 40.21 44.67 50.48
N LYS A 447 41.08 45.62 50.22
CA LYS A 447 42.20 46.03 51.06
C LYS A 447 42.15 47.56 51.11
N SER A 448 41.54 48.11 52.15
CA SER A 448 41.94 49.39 52.76
C SER A 448 41.21 49.57 54.08
N ARG A 449 42.01 49.82 55.11
CA ARG A 449 41.66 50.31 56.44
C ARG A 449 41.53 51.84 56.40
N ASN A 450 40.85 52.34 57.44
CA ASN A 450 40.67 53.71 57.90
C ASN A 450 39.56 54.52 57.22
#